data_AF-A0A3G6RWJ8-F1
#
_entry.id   AF-A0A3G6RWJ8-F1
#
_cell.length_a   1.000
_cell.length_b   1.000
_cell.length_c   1.000
_cell.angle_alpha   90.00
_cell.angle_beta   90.00
_cell.angle_gamma   90.00
#
_symmetry.space_group_name_H-M   'P 1'
#
loop_
_entity.id
_entity.type
_entity.pdbx_description
1 polymer ?
#
loop_
_entity_poly.entity_id
_entity_poly.type
_entity_poly.pdbx_seq_one_letter_code
_entity_poly.pdbx_strand_id
1 'polypeptide(L)'
;MVLATNIKAMGKFLIIASVLTMSVSCSKKKDVPKYSNSSEKTNESIVTDTTVINGTLIELIDKNGKTEINTNSKKYFLSGKIIANAPSKFIRSHGKVLSFTYPKINVDKTIIIQGKGGIQGIIFKKDSIICVEYITTSSPYNITEGADEILYWDFAHRTYKG
;
A
#
# COMPACT_ATOMS: atom_id res chain seq x y z
N MET A 1 -52.54 -20.87 37.49
CA MET A 1 -51.87 -20.01 36.50
C MET A 1 -50.78 -20.85 35.86
N VAL A 2 -51.12 -21.54 34.77
CA VAL A 2 -50.31 -22.61 34.17
C VAL A 2 -49.55 -22.02 32.97
N LEU A 3 -48.23 -22.16 33.01
CA LEU A 3 -47.27 -21.64 32.03
C LEU A 3 -47.25 -22.59 30.82
N ALA A 4 -47.65 -22.10 29.65
CA ALA A 4 -47.61 -22.86 28.40
C ALA A 4 -46.23 -22.73 27.74
N THR A 5 -45.52 -23.85 27.57
CA THR A 5 -44.31 -23.99 26.75
C THR A 5 -44.68 -24.63 25.42
N ASN A 6 -44.33 -23.96 24.31
CA ASN A 6 -44.51 -24.46 22.95
C ASN A 6 -43.23 -25.17 22.50
N ILE A 7 -43.28 -26.50 22.35
CA ILE A 7 -42.23 -27.31 21.71
C ILE A 7 -42.76 -27.71 20.33
N LYS A 8 -42.24 -27.08 19.27
CA LYS A 8 -42.59 -27.43 17.88
C LYS A 8 -41.70 -28.55 17.35
N ALA A 9 -42.32 -29.72 17.27
CA ALA A 9 -42.30 -30.70 16.18
C ALA A 9 -40.96 -31.24 15.64
N MET A 10 -40.78 -32.53 15.93
CA MET A 10 -39.94 -33.53 15.26
C MET A 10 -40.25 -33.66 13.76
N GLY A 11 -39.24 -34.10 12.98
CA GLY A 11 -39.44 -34.69 11.66
C GLY A 11 -38.18 -34.83 10.82
N LYS A 12 -37.24 -35.70 11.23
CA LYS A 12 -36.19 -36.22 10.33
C LYS A 12 -36.65 -37.59 9.84
N PHE A 13 -36.79 -37.80 8.53
CA PHE A 13 -36.55 -39.11 7.93
C PHE A 13 -36.11 -38.98 6.45
N LEU A 14 -35.05 -39.75 6.18
CA LEU A 14 -34.26 -39.95 4.97
C LEU A 14 -35.07 -40.47 3.77
N ILE A 15 -34.76 -40.02 2.55
CA ILE A 15 -34.75 -40.89 1.35
C ILE A 15 -33.53 -40.57 0.48
N ILE A 16 -32.80 -41.63 0.17
CA ILE A 16 -31.57 -41.72 -0.64
C ILE A 16 -31.95 -41.80 -2.12
N ALA A 17 -31.27 -41.08 -3.00
CA ALA A 17 -31.21 -41.41 -4.42
C ALA A 17 -29.82 -41.12 -4.98
N SER A 18 -29.12 -42.22 -5.26
CA SER A 18 -27.83 -42.35 -5.92
C SER A 18 -27.87 -41.87 -7.37
N VAL A 19 -26.88 -41.07 -7.78
CA VAL A 19 -26.41 -41.07 -9.17
C VAL A 19 -24.88 -41.11 -9.17
N LEU A 20 -24.39 -42.30 -9.48
CA LEU A 20 -23.01 -42.65 -9.75
C LEU A 20 -22.79 -42.45 -11.26
N THR A 21 -21.98 -41.49 -11.69
CA THR A 21 -21.52 -41.43 -13.09
C THR A 21 -20.06 -40.99 -13.20
N MET A 22 -19.21 -42.02 -13.31
CA MET A 22 -17.97 -42.14 -14.10
C MET A 22 -16.86 -41.10 -13.93
N SER A 23 -15.85 -41.54 -13.19
CA SER A 23 -14.46 -41.10 -13.27
C SER A 23 -13.87 -41.37 -14.66
N VAL A 24 -13.67 -40.32 -15.46
CA VAL A 24 -12.84 -40.40 -16.68
C VAL A 24 -11.40 -40.15 -16.27
N SER A 25 -10.67 -41.24 -16.03
CA SER A 25 -9.21 -41.24 -15.96
C SER A 25 -8.66 -41.02 -17.37
N CYS A 26 -8.04 -39.86 -17.61
CA CYS A 26 -7.28 -39.61 -18.82
C CYS A 26 -5.78 -39.63 -18.48
N SER A 27 -5.18 -40.82 -18.51
CA SER A 27 -3.72 -40.95 -18.59
C SER A 27 -3.30 -40.72 -20.04
N LYS A 28 -2.72 -39.56 -20.34
CA LYS A 28 -1.94 -39.36 -21.56
C LYS A 28 -0.52 -38.92 -21.22
N LYS A 29 0.41 -39.58 -21.90
CA LYS A 29 1.86 -39.59 -21.71
C LYS A 29 2.43 -38.16 -21.71
N LYS A 30 3.40 -37.94 -20.81
CA LYS A 30 4.24 -36.73 -20.80
C LYS A 30 5.18 -36.77 -21.99
N ASP A 31 4.80 -36.14 -23.10
CA ASP A 31 5.79 -35.58 -24.01
C ASP A 31 6.25 -34.27 -23.39
N VAL A 32 7.54 -34.20 -23.05
CA VAL A 32 8.19 -32.99 -22.53
C VAL A 32 8.24 -31.96 -23.66
N PRO A 33 7.51 -30.83 -23.59
CA PRO A 33 7.80 -29.71 -24.45
C PRO A 33 8.97 -28.96 -23.80
N LYS A 34 10.15 -29.03 -24.42
CA LYS A 34 11.14 -27.95 -24.30
C LYS A 34 10.49 -26.68 -24.85
N TYR A 35 9.78 -25.96 -24.00
CA TYR A 35 9.45 -24.56 -24.23
C TYR A 35 10.27 -23.75 -23.23
N SER A 36 11.33 -23.15 -23.75
CA SER A 36 11.97 -22.00 -23.14
C SER A 36 10.94 -20.88 -23.04
N ASN A 37 10.17 -20.88 -21.97
CA ASN A 37 9.44 -19.70 -21.57
C ASN A 37 10.44 -18.81 -20.83
N SER A 38 11.23 -18.07 -21.60
CA SER A 38 11.54 -16.70 -21.19
C SER A 38 10.19 -16.01 -21.12
N SER A 39 9.52 -16.09 -19.97
CA SER A 39 8.41 -15.19 -19.68
C SER A 39 9.04 -13.81 -19.76
N GLU A 40 8.77 -13.09 -20.86
CA GLU A 40 8.80 -11.65 -20.81
C GLU A 40 7.88 -11.28 -19.64
N LYS A 41 8.49 -10.99 -18.49
CA LYS A 41 7.77 -10.36 -17.39
C LYS A 41 7.26 -9.06 -17.99
N THR A 42 5.97 -9.01 -18.31
CA THR A 42 5.28 -7.73 -18.39
C THR A 42 5.60 -7.03 -17.08
N ASN A 43 6.37 -5.95 -17.20
CA ASN A 43 6.79 -5.10 -16.10
C ASN A 43 5.55 -4.33 -15.61
N GLU A 44 4.62 -5.05 -14.99
CA GLU A 44 3.37 -4.48 -14.48
C GLU A 44 3.71 -3.56 -13.31
N SER A 45 3.26 -2.30 -13.41
CA SER A 45 3.35 -1.36 -12.31
C SER A 45 2.30 -1.72 -11.26
N ILE A 46 2.69 -1.86 -10.00
CA ILE A 46 1.80 -2.27 -8.91
C ILE A 46 1.68 -1.12 -7.90
N VAL A 47 0.45 -0.76 -7.55
CA VAL A 47 0.21 0.19 -6.44
C VAL A 47 0.56 -0.51 -5.12
N THR A 48 1.53 0.02 -4.37
CA THR A 48 2.02 -0.58 -3.13
C THR A 48 1.39 0.00 -1.86
N ASP A 49 0.99 1.27 -1.90
CA ASP A 49 0.30 1.95 -0.79
C ASP A 49 -0.47 3.17 -1.32
N THR A 50 -1.50 3.58 -0.59
CA THR A 50 -2.32 4.74 -0.93
C THR A 50 -2.67 5.56 0.31
N THR A 51 -2.89 6.85 0.11
CA THR A 51 -3.39 7.73 1.15
C THR A 51 -4.14 8.92 0.57
N VAL A 52 -4.92 9.60 1.41
CA VAL A 52 -5.58 10.85 1.04
C VAL A 52 -5.04 11.97 1.91
N ILE A 53 -4.41 12.96 1.29
CA ILE A 53 -3.89 14.17 1.96
C ILE A 53 -4.58 15.38 1.35
N ASN A 54 -5.17 16.23 2.20
CA ASN A 54 -5.89 17.44 1.77
C ASN A 54 -6.92 17.19 0.64
N GLY A 55 -7.62 16.05 0.70
CA GLY A 55 -8.62 15.63 -0.29
C GLY A 55 -8.03 15.11 -1.62
N THR A 56 -6.72 14.97 -1.73
CA THR A 56 -6.03 14.39 -2.90
C THR A 56 -5.58 12.97 -2.62
N LEU A 57 -5.93 12.03 -3.51
CA LEU A 57 -5.40 10.67 -3.51
C LEU A 57 -3.94 10.66 -3.97
N ILE A 58 -3.09 10.04 -3.16
CA ILE A 58 -1.67 9.82 -3.43
C ILE A 58 -1.43 8.32 -3.46
N GLU A 59 -0.80 7.84 -4.53
CA GLU A 59 -0.48 6.44 -4.73
C GLU A 59 1.03 6.27 -4.80
N LEU A 60 1.56 5.28 -4.09
CA LEU A 60 2.92 4.78 -4.30
C LEU A 60 2.85 3.61 -5.28
N ILE A 61 3.65 3.68 -6.33
CA ILE A 61 3.68 2.67 -7.38
C ILE A 61 5.07 2.04 -7.41
N ASP A 62 5.12 0.72 -7.34
CA ASP A 62 6.31 -0.05 -7.72
C ASP A 62 6.30 -0.22 -9.24
N LYS A 63 7.33 0.31 -9.87
CA LYS A 63 7.62 0.11 -11.28
C LYS A 63 9.03 -0.41 -11.42
N ASN A 64 9.15 -1.73 -11.53
CA ASN A 64 10.42 -2.44 -11.70
C ASN A 64 11.41 -2.19 -10.56
N GLY A 65 10.94 -2.20 -9.31
CA GLY A 65 11.76 -1.99 -8.13
C GLY A 65 12.03 -0.52 -7.81
N LYS A 66 11.45 0.42 -8.57
CA LYS A 66 11.54 1.86 -8.32
C LYS A 66 10.18 2.38 -7.86
N THR A 67 10.20 3.27 -6.88
CA THR A 67 8.98 3.94 -6.41
C THR A 67 8.66 5.13 -7.31
N GLU A 68 7.42 5.24 -7.76
CA GLU A 68 6.85 6.44 -8.35
C GLU A 68 5.72 6.95 -7.44
N ILE A 69 5.50 8.27 -7.42
CA ILE A 69 4.30 8.87 -6.82
C ILE A 69 3.36 9.25 -7.95
N ASN A 70 2.13 8.76 -7.88
CA ASN A 70 1.05 9.26 -8.71
C ASN A 70 0.09 10.08 -7.85
N THR A 71 -0.33 11.22 -8.39
CA THR A 71 -1.30 12.10 -7.74
C THR A 71 -2.40 12.40 -8.74
N ASN A 72 -3.61 11.90 -8.50
CA ASN A 72 -4.75 12.24 -9.34
C ASN A 72 -5.33 13.59 -8.91
N SER A 73 -4.56 14.66 -9.09
CA SER A 73 -4.93 16.01 -8.64
C SER A 73 -4.56 17.06 -9.66
N LYS A 74 -5.50 17.97 -9.91
CA LYS A 74 -5.23 19.21 -10.64
C LYS A 74 -4.71 20.32 -9.73
N LYS A 75 -4.72 20.10 -8.40
CA LYS A 75 -4.35 21.10 -7.39
C LYS A 75 -2.84 21.13 -7.13
N TYR A 76 -2.18 19.98 -7.24
CA TYR A 76 -0.80 19.84 -6.82
C TYR A 76 0.14 19.57 -8.00
N PHE A 77 1.22 20.34 -8.07
CA PHE A 77 2.36 20.08 -8.94
C PHE A 77 3.41 19.27 -8.17
N LEU A 78 3.78 18.11 -8.71
CA LEU A 78 4.86 17.30 -8.14
C LEU A 78 6.21 17.89 -8.56
N SER A 79 7.08 18.16 -7.58
CA SER A 79 8.45 18.63 -7.80
C SER A 79 9.45 17.78 -7.03
N GLY A 80 10.69 17.76 -7.51
CA GLY A 80 11.73 16.86 -7.02
C GLY A 80 11.62 15.46 -7.60
N LYS A 81 12.50 14.57 -7.14
CA LYS A 81 12.61 13.20 -7.65
C LYS A 81 12.38 12.20 -6.53
N ILE A 82 11.58 11.17 -6.80
CA ILE A 82 11.50 10.00 -5.92
C ILE A 82 12.73 9.13 -6.15
N ILE A 83 13.46 8.89 -5.07
CA ILE A 83 14.68 8.09 -5.03
C ILE A 83 14.44 6.77 -4.30
N ALA A 84 13.43 6.72 -3.41
CA ALA A 84 13.08 5.52 -2.67
C ALA A 84 12.89 4.29 -3.57
N ASN A 85 13.58 3.20 -3.23
CA ASN A 85 13.43 1.92 -3.92
C ASN A 85 12.18 1.19 -3.44
N ALA A 86 11.49 0.52 -4.35
CA ALA A 86 10.31 -0.25 -4.04
C ALA A 86 10.67 -1.61 -3.37
N PRO A 87 9.71 -2.24 -2.64
CA PRO A 87 8.39 -1.72 -2.31
C PRO A 87 8.47 -0.59 -1.29
N SER A 88 7.63 0.44 -1.47
CA SER A 88 7.55 1.58 -0.56
C SER A 88 6.19 1.67 0.09
N LYS A 89 6.15 2.14 1.35
CA LYS A 89 4.93 2.36 2.13
C LYS A 89 4.97 3.71 2.83
N PHE A 90 3.81 4.28 3.11
CA PHE A 90 3.71 5.43 3.99
C PHE A 90 3.96 5.00 5.43
N ILE A 91 4.67 5.83 6.21
CA ILE A 91 4.75 5.64 7.65
C ILE A 91 3.40 6.04 8.27
N ARG A 92 2.85 5.17 9.12
CA ARG A 92 1.54 5.32 9.75
C ARG A 92 1.67 5.29 11.26
N SER A 93 0.67 5.87 11.92
CA SER A 93 0.40 5.69 13.34
C SER A 93 -1.10 5.44 13.49
N HIS A 94 -1.46 4.38 14.24
CA HIS A 94 -2.87 4.00 14.46
C HIS A 94 -3.67 3.84 13.14
N GLY A 95 -3.04 3.23 12.12
CA GLY A 95 -3.64 2.95 10.82
C GLY A 95 -3.72 4.14 9.85
N LYS A 96 -3.41 5.37 10.31
CA LYS A 96 -3.43 6.58 9.47
C LYS A 96 -2.00 7.00 9.10
N VAL A 97 -1.81 7.54 7.89
CA VAL A 97 -0.51 8.12 7.51
C VAL A 97 -0.14 9.20 8.52
N LEU A 98 1.02 9.03 9.13
CA LEU A 98 1.52 9.97 10.11
C LEU A 98 1.97 11.22 9.36
N SER A 99 1.44 12.36 9.79
CA SER A 99 1.67 13.64 9.12
C SER A 99 1.72 14.76 10.13
N PHE A 100 2.64 15.71 9.90
CA PHE A 100 2.81 16.89 10.74
C PHE A 100 2.69 18.16 9.90
N THR A 101 2.33 19.27 10.55
CA THR A 101 2.10 20.56 9.90
C THR A 101 3.04 21.59 10.51
N TYR A 102 3.65 22.45 9.69
CA TYR A 102 4.59 23.48 10.15
C TYR A 102 4.21 24.85 9.56
N PRO A 103 3.22 25.54 10.13
CA PRO A 103 2.68 26.77 9.55
C PRO A 103 3.70 27.91 9.47
N LYS A 104 4.62 27.97 10.44
CA LYS A 104 5.66 29.02 10.52
C LYS A 104 6.57 29.08 9.28
N ILE A 105 6.70 27.97 8.56
CA ILE A 105 7.49 27.85 7.32
C ILE A 105 6.63 27.54 6.09
N ASN A 106 5.30 27.75 6.21
CA ASN A 106 4.29 27.51 5.19
C ASN A 106 4.27 26.05 4.67
N VAL A 107 4.43 25.07 5.56
CA VAL A 107 4.28 23.64 5.23
C VAL A 107 2.94 23.14 5.75
N ASP A 108 2.08 22.70 4.83
CA ASP A 108 0.73 22.23 5.15
C ASP A 108 0.77 20.83 5.76
N LYS A 109 1.54 19.93 5.14
CA LYS A 109 1.77 18.56 5.61
C LYS A 109 3.17 18.08 5.24
N THR A 110 3.84 17.41 6.17
CA THR A 110 4.98 16.55 5.89
C THR A 110 4.57 15.12 6.16
N ILE A 111 4.81 14.24 5.20
CA ILE A 111 4.67 12.79 5.35
C ILE A 111 5.99 12.13 4.97
N ILE A 112 6.17 10.87 5.36
CA ILE A 112 7.36 10.09 5.04
C ILE A 112 6.96 8.81 4.31
N ILE A 113 7.69 8.53 3.24
CA ILE A 113 7.69 7.21 2.60
C ILE A 113 8.90 6.42 3.08
N GLN A 114 8.69 5.14 3.39
CA GLN A 114 9.76 4.19 3.65
C GLN A 114 9.88 3.25 2.46
N GLY A 115 11.05 3.30 1.81
CA GLY A 115 11.42 2.36 0.76
C GLY A 115 12.46 1.35 1.24
N LYS A 116 12.97 0.54 0.32
CA LYS A 116 14.04 -0.41 0.62
C LYS A 116 15.35 0.32 0.92
N GLY A 117 15.75 0.30 2.20
CA GLY A 117 17.03 0.81 2.69
C GLY A 117 17.04 2.28 3.14
N GLY A 118 15.86 2.88 3.33
CA GLY A 118 15.78 4.28 3.76
C GLY A 118 14.41 4.91 3.62
N ILE A 119 14.37 6.21 3.86
CA ILE A 119 13.16 7.01 3.93
C ILE A 119 13.30 8.28 3.08
N GLN A 120 12.17 8.80 2.63
CA GLN A 120 12.11 10.08 1.92
C GLN A 120 10.97 10.93 2.46
N GLY A 121 11.25 12.20 2.73
CA GLY A 121 10.22 13.16 3.08
C GLY A 121 9.43 13.61 1.84
N ILE A 122 8.13 13.79 2.01
CA ILE A 122 7.23 14.38 1.01
C ILE A 122 6.51 15.56 1.67
N ILE A 123 6.67 16.75 1.10
CA ILE A 123 6.17 18.00 1.66
C ILE A 123 5.03 18.54 0.80
N PHE A 124 3.89 18.80 1.42
CA PHE A 124 2.77 19.54 0.84
C PHE A 124 2.90 21.00 1.25
N LYS A 125 3.01 21.89 0.27
CA LYS A 125 3.18 23.32 0.48
C LYS A 125 2.47 24.08 -0.64
N LYS A 126 1.43 24.84 -0.28
CA LYS A 126 0.58 25.58 -1.23
C LYS A 126 -0.05 24.63 -2.28
N ASP A 127 0.38 24.75 -3.52
CA ASP A 127 -0.01 23.97 -4.70
C ASP A 127 1.09 22.99 -5.13
N SER A 128 2.06 22.70 -4.27
CA SER A 128 3.18 21.82 -4.57
C SER A 128 3.24 20.61 -3.64
N ILE A 129 3.62 19.46 -4.23
CA ILE A 129 4.12 18.28 -3.52
C ILE A 129 5.60 18.19 -3.84
N ILE A 130 6.45 18.27 -2.82
CA ILE A 130 7.90 18.37 -2.96
C ILE A 130 8.52 17.09 -2.39
N CYS A 131 9.17 16.34 -3.26
CA CYS A 131 9.96 15.17 -2.89
C CYS A 131 11.34 15.64 -2.42
N VAL A 132 11.65 15.45 -1.13
CA VAL A 132 12.90 15.97 -0.54
C VAL A 132 13.97 14.89 -0.47
N GLU A 133 15.06 15.13 0.27
CA GLU A 133 16.19 14.19 0.31
C GLU A 133 15.78 12.78 0.76
N TYR A 134 16.48 11.80 0.21
CA TYR A 134 16.41 10.42 0.65
C TYR A 134 17.50 10.15 1.67
N ILE A 135 17.11 9.65 2.83
CA ILE A 135 18.03 9.30 3.93
C ILE A 135 18.12 7.78 3.98
N THR A 136 19.33 7.24 3.81
CA THR A 136 19.60 5.83 4.02
C THR A 136 19.51 5.49 5.50
N THR A 137 18.92 4.34 5.81
CA THR A 137 18.78 3.87 7.19
C THR A 137 19.36 2.46 7.31
N SER A 138 20.04 2.20 8.42
CA SER A 138 20.57 0.85 8.72
C SER A 138 19.45 -0.13 9.08
N SER A 139 18.31 0.39 9.55
CA SER A 139 17.11 -0.38 9.86
C SER A 139 15.86 0.37 9.38
N PRO A 140 14.82 -0.36 8.95
CA PRO A 140 13.53 0.24 8.64
C PRO A 140 12.80 0.68 9.93
N TYR A 141 12.09 1.79 9.86
CA TYR A 141 11.13 2.22 10.87
C TYR A 141 9.94 1.26 10.93
N ASN A 142 9.30 1.20 12.10
CA ASN A 142 8.00 0.55 12.23
C ASN A 142 6.94 1.40 11.52
N ILE A 143 6.51 0.93 10.34
CA ILE A 143 5.54 1.63 9.50
C ILE A 143 4.13 1.76 10.12
N THR A 144 3.84 1.07 11.23
CA THR A 144 2.52 1.08 11.88
C THR A 144 2.46 1.90 13.17
N GLU A 145 3.61 2.09 13.83
CA GLU A 145 3.74 2.90 15.05
C GLU A 145 4.10 4.34 14.71
N GLY A 146 4.99 4.52 13.72
CA GLY A 146 5.43 5.83 13.25
C GLY A 146 6.93 6.04 13.43
N ALA A 147 7.34 7.29 13.24
CA ALA A 147 8.66 7.81 13.60
C ALA A 147 8.45 9.09 14.42
N ASP A 148 9.45 9.49 15.20
CA ASP A 148 9.38 10.72 15.99
C ASP A 148 9.16 11.96 15.12
N GLU A 149 8.40 12.93 15.63
CA GLU A 149 8.09 14.19 14.95
C GLU A 149 9.35 14.94 14.50
N ILE A 150 10.45 14.83 15.26
CA ILE A 150 11.73 15.49 14.94
C ILE A 150 12.23 15.15 13.53
N LEU A 151 11.96 13.92 13.05
CA LEU A 151 12.33 13.50 11.71
C LEU A 151 11.52 14.22 10.62
N TYR A 152 10.23 14.43 10.87
CA TYR A 152 9.35 15.18 9.97
C TYR A 152 9.71 16.67 9.98
N TRP A 153 10.08 17.19 11.16
CA TRP A 153 10.54 18.56 11.32
C TRP A 153 11.81 18.79 10.51
N ASP A 154 12.77 17.87 10.60
CA ASP A 154 14.02 17.89 9.84
C ASP A 154 13.76 17.96 8.33
N PHE A 155 12.91 17.08 7.78
CA PHE A 155 12.57 17.14 6.36
C PHE A 155 11.92 18.48 5.97
N ALA A 156 11.00 18.98 6.80
CA ALA A 156 10.30 20.23 6.54
C ALA A 156 11.24 21.45 6.55
N HIS A 157 12.26 21.47 7.41
CA HIS A 157 13.13 22.63 7.60
C HIS A 157 14.42 22.56 6.77
N ARG A 158 14.89 21.37 6.35
CA ARG A 158 16.03 21.23 5.41
C ARG A 158 15.75 21.91 4.06
N THR A 159 14.50 21.86 3.62
CA THR A 159 14.06 22.54 2.38
C THR A 159 13.79 24.03 2.53
N TYR A 160 13.82 24.56 3.76
CA TYR A 160 13.57 25.99 4.01
C TYR A 160 14.79 26.88 3.72
N LYS A 161 15.95 26.31 3.36
CA LYS A 161 17.15 27.09 2.95
C LYS A 161 17.10 27.59 1.50
N GLY A 162 15.90 27.87 0.97
CA GLY A 162 15.69 28.46 -0.36
C GLY A 162 15.34 29.93 -0.27
#